data_AF-A0AAV4XV05-F1
#
_entry.id   AF-A0AAV4XV05-F1
#
_cell.length_a   1.000
_cell.length_b   1.000
_cell.length_c   1.000
_cell.angle_alpha   90.00
_cell.angle_beta   90.00
_cell.angle_gamma   90.00
#
_symmetry.space_group_name_H-M   'P 1'
#
loop_
_entity.id
_entity.type
_entity.pdbx_description
1 polymer ?
#
loop_
_entity_poly.entity_id
_entity_poly.type
_entity_poly.pdbx_seq_one_letter_code
_entity_poly.pdbx_strand_id
1 'polypeptide(L)'
;MPLPAALLARLQKRGIVQTTLPEVEEEVIAEDYDDNEKVEDNEENGVEAEETNELSESWIGCPNKWNIYHDCTPFCKENWGSGKDHPSPKTERRRLLMLKKYPVPDGWEEVYDPGIGRHYYWNTQTNEVSWLPPSHPKSKISVPAEKLRVLIKDTFLEPMDEGDDQEQDMSESEDDSEEEENEPINEEKERNEKRPRKELARERFRGRPKIRENDLDPMDPAAYSEAPRGTWSSGLDRKGEAKTGADTTASGPLYQMRPYPSPGAVLRLNAEIKNKSSDDEEEEE
;
A
#
# COMPACT_ATOMS: atom_id res chain seq x y z
N MET A 1 -39.62 -59.91 59.48
CA MET A 1 -40.39 -59.63 58.24
C MET A 1 -39.71 -58.48 57.53
N PRO A 2 -39.40 -58.59 56.23
CA PRO A 2 -38.72 -57.50 55.51
C PRO A 2 -39.62 -56.26 55.45
N LEU A 3 -39.03 -55.08 55.67
CA LEU A 3 -39.76 -53.82 55.58
C LEU A 3 -40.17 -53.57 54.11
N PRO A 4 -41.37 -53.05 53.84
CA PRO A 4 -41.78 -52.72 52.49
C PRO A 4 -40.86 -51.65 51.90
N ALA A 5 -40.45 -51.82 50.64
CA ALA A 5 -39.40 -51.04 49.99
C ALA A 5 -39.61 -49.51 50.07
N ALA A 6 -40.86 -49.04 49.99
CA ALA A 6 -41.19 -47.62 50.08
C ALA A 6 -40.88 -47.02 51.47
N LEU A 7 -41.01 -47.81 52.53
CA LEU A 7 -40.72 -47.38 53.91
C LEU A 7 -39.20 -47.40 54.15
N LEU A 8 -38.51 -48.40 53.62
CA LEU A 8 -37.05 -48.52 53.68
C LEU A 8 -36.35 -47.31 53.04
N ALA A 9 -36.76 -46.92 51.82
CA ALA A 9 -36.21 -45.76 51.13
C ALA A 9 -36.44 -44.44 51.89
N ARG A 10 -37.59 -44.29 52.55
CA ARG A 10 -37.87 -43.10 53.39
C ARG A 10 -37.02 -43.06 54.65
N LEU A 11 -36.73 -44.21 55.25
CA LEU A 11 -35.86 -44.30 56.43
C LEU A 11 -34.38 -44.09 56.06
N GLN A 12 -33.94 -44.57 54.90
CA GLN A 12 -32.60 -44.30 54.34
C GLN A 12 -32.39 -42.80 54.07
N LYS A 13 -33.36 -42.14 53.42
CA LYS A 13 -33.28 -40.68 53.17
C LYS A 13 -33.25 -39.84 54.44
N ARG A 14 -33.79 -40.36 55.54
CA ARG A 14 -33.73 -39.71 56.86
C ARG A 14 -32.50 -40.12 57.68
N GLY A 15 -31.58 -40.89 57.09
CA GLY A 15 -30.32 -41.31 57.72
C GLY A 15 -30.48 -42.34 58.84
N ILE A 16 -31.65 -42.96 58.98
CA ILE A 16 -31.97 -43.88 60.08
C ILE A 16 -31.45 -45.30 59.78
N VAL A 17 -31.26 -45.63 58.50
CA VAL A 17 -30.77 -46.94 58.06
C VAL A 17 -29.52 -46.73 57.20
N GLN A 18 -28.36 -47.19 57.69
CA GLN A 18 -27.08 -47.17 56.97
C GLN A 18 -26.97 -48.39 56.06
N THR A 19 -26.77 -48.20 54.76
CA THR A 19 -26.49 -49.29 53.81
C THR A 19 -25.00 -49.55 53.75
N THR A 20 -24.56 -50.70 54.26
CA THR A 20 -23.26 -51.28 53.92
C THR A 20 -23.41 -51.97 52.56
N LEU A 21 -23.02 -51.30 51.47
CA LEU A 21 -22.84 -51.94 50.17
C LEU A 21 -21.34 -52.11 49.91
N PRO A 22 -20.91 -53.28 49.41
CA PRO A 22 -19.50 -53.57 49.16
C PRO A 22 -18.99 -52.77 47.97
N GLU A 23 -17.74 -52.34 48.12
CA GLU A 23 -16.86 -51.66 47.16
C GLU A 23 -16.82 -52.47 45.85
N VAL A 24 -17.43 -51.93 44.79
CA VAL A 24 -17.28 -52.43 43.42
C VAL A 24 -16.13 -51.63 42.83
N GLU A 25 -15.01 -52.29 42.59
CA GLU A 25 -13.87 -51.75 41.86
C GLU A 25 -14.35 -51.34 40.46
N GLU A 26 -14.46 -50.03 40.22
CA GLU A 26 -14.73 -49.47 38.90
C GLU A 26 -13.44 -49.55 38.06
N GLU A 27 -13.26 -50.66 37.34
CA GLU A 27 -12.25 -50.79 36.30
C GLU A 27 -12.61 -49.87 35.12
N VAL A 28 -11.74 -48.89 34.85
CA VAL A 28 -11.83 -47.95 33.73
C VAL A 28 -11.40 -48.68 32.46
N ILE A 29 -12.38 -49.23 31.74
CA ILE A 29 -12.19 -49.84 30.41
C ILE A 29 -12.20 -48.69 29.39
N ALA A 30 -11.02 -48.16 29.06
CA ALA A 30 -10.87 -47.32 27.88
C ALA A 30 -10.91 -48.23 26.65
N GLU A 31 -12.02 -48.18 25.91
CA GLU A 31 -12.16 -48.80 24.60
C GLU A 31 -11.36 -47.98 23.58
N ASP A 32 -10.17 -48.46 23.22
CA ASP A 32 -9.44 -48.04 22.01
C ASP A 32 -10.25 -48.47 20.78
N TYR A 33 -11.11 -47.58 20.29
CA TYR A 33 -11.66 -47.66 18.94
C TYR A 33 -10.60 -47.19 17.93
N ASP A 34 -9.64 -48.07 17.62
CA ASP A 34 -8.75 -47.92 16.47
C ASP A 34 -9.08 -49.01 15.44
N ASP A 35 -10.11 -48.71 14.63
CA ASP A 35 -10.50 -49.52 13.46
C ASP A 35 -9.39 -49.43 12.41
N ASN A 36 -8.45 -50.36 12.51
CA ASN A 36 -7.33 -50.52 11.59
C ASN A 36 -7.81 -51.25 10.32
N GLU A 37 -8.44 -50.54 9.38
CA GLU A 37 -8.54 -50.97 7.99
C GLU A 37 -7.26 -50.58 7.24
N LYS A 38 -6.57 -51.60 6.73
CA LYS A 38 -5.39 -51.49 5.88
C LYS A 38 -5.66 -50.61 4.66
N VAL A 39 -5.00 -49.45 4.58
CA VAL A 39 -4.57 -48.84 3.31
C VAL A 39 -3.17 -48.25 3.50
N GLU A 40 -2.34 -48.48 2.50
CA GLU A 40 -0.90 -48.24 2.43
C GLU A 40 -0.53 -46.74 2.38
N ASP A 41 0.63 -46.42 2.98
CA ASP A 41 1.58 -45.35 2.66
C ASP A 41 1.27 -43.85 2.92
N ASN A 42 1.74 -43.30 4.05
CA ASN A 42 2.85 -42.33 4.16
C ASN A 42 2.81 -41.51 5.46
N GLU A 43 4.01 -41.29 6.03
CA GLU A 43 4.29 -40.52 7.23
C GLU A 43 3.92 -39.03 7.10
N GLU A 44 3.13 -38.49 8.04
CA GLU A 44 3.19 -37.07 8.40
C GLU A 44 3.15 -36.89 9.92
N ASN A 45 4.19 -36.22 10.42
CA ASN A 45 4.41 -35.84 11.81
C ASN A 45 3.37 -34.79 12.24
N GLY A 46 2.55 -35.11 13.24
CA GLY A 46 1.76 -34.13 13.97
C GLY A 46 2.63 -33.38 14.99
N VAL A 47 3.15 -32.23 14.59
CA VAL A 47 3.66 -31.22 15.52
C VAL A 47 2.54 -30.21 15.74
N GLU A 48 2.18 -30.02 17.00
CA GLU A 48 1.19 -29.05 17.46
C GLU A 48 1.54 -27.67 16.90
N ALA A 49 0.66 -27.14 16.04
CA ALA A 49 0.75 -25.79 15.51
C ALA A 49 0.47 -24.81 16.65
N GLU A 50 1.53 -24.33 17.30
CA GLU A 50 1.49 -23.01 17.91
C GLU A 50 0.98 -22.04 16.84
N GLU A 51 -0.10 -21.32 17.12
CA GLU A 51 -0.64 -20.22 16.30
C GLU A 51 0.43 -19.10 16.22
N THR A 52 1.51 -19.35 15.50
CA THR A 52 2.30 -18.29 14.92
C THR A 52 1.34 -17.60 13.97
N ASN A 53 1.04 -16.34 14.26
CA ASN A 53 0.28 -15.43 13.41
C ASN A 53 0.78 -15.56 11.96
N GLU A 54 0.17 -16.47 11.19
CA GLU A 54 0.52 -16.81 9.82
C GLU A 54 0.12 -15.61 8.97
N LEU A 55 0.99 -14.60 8.98
CA LEU A 55 1.03 -13.56 7.98
C LEU A 55 0.98 -14.26 6.64
N SER A 56 -0.19 -14.18 5.99
CA SER A 56 -0.46 -14.80 4.69
C SER A 56 0.75 -14.58 3.78
N GLU A 57 1.55 -15.62 3.60
CA GLU A 57 2.84 -15.49 2.95
C GLU A 57 2.62 -14.89 1.56
N SER A 58 3.30 -13.78 1.28
CA SER A 58 3.15 -13.15 -0.02
C SER A 58 3.66 -14.06 -1.13
N TRP A 59 2.79 -14.40 -2.09
CA TRP A 59 3.13 -15.28 -3.21
C TRP A 59 4.39 -14.80 -3.93
N ILE A 60 5.31 -15.73 -4.19
CA ILE A 60 6.67 -15.41 -4.65
C ILE A 60 6.70 -14.68 -6.00
N GLY A 61 5.73 -14.98 -6.88
CA GLY A 61 5.57 -14.31 -8.16
C GLY A 61 4.83 -12.97 -8.10
N CYS A 62 4.33 -12.54 -6.95
CA CYS A 62 3.55 -11.30 -6.87
C CYS A 62 4.47 -10.08 -7.10
N PRO A 63 4.20 -9.22 -8.11
CA PRO A 63 5.02 -8.05 -8.40
C PRO A 63 4.92 -6.96 -7.33
N ASN A 64 3.93 -7.04 -6.44
CA ASN A 64 3.70 -6.10 -5.34
C ASN A 64 4.18 -6.63 -3.98
N LYS A 65 4.92 -7.75 -3.93
CA LYS A 65 5.42 -8.33 -2.68
C LYS A 65 6.26 -7.36 -1.83
N TRP A 66 6.96 -6.41 -2.45
CA TRP A 66 7.76 -5.39 -1.75
C TRP A 66 6.94 -4.23 -1.20
N ASN A 67 5.68 -4.08 -1.61
CA ASN A 67 4.82 -3.03 -1.08
C ASN A 67 4.33 -3.46 0.31
N ILE A 68 4.73 -2.70 1.33
CA ILE A 68 4.35 -2.92 2.74
C ILE A 68 2.83 -2.87 2.96
N TYR A 69 2.07 -2.21 2.09
CA TYR A 69 0.61 -2.11 2.19
C TYR A 69 -0.15 -3.11 1.30
N HIS A 70 0.55 -4.06 0.67
CA HIS A 70 -0.09 -5.04 -0.20
C HIS A 70 -0.28 -6.37 0.51
N ASP A 71 -1.53 -6.78 0.64
CA ASP A 71 -1.90 -8.13 1.07
C ASP A 71 -2.13 -9.01 -0.16
N CYS A 72 -1.44 -10.15 -0.21
CA CYS A 72 -1.53 -11.09 -1.32
C CYS A 72 -2.86 -11.85 -1.26
N THR A 73 -3.68 -11.70 -2.30
CA THR A 73 -4.97 -12.40 -2.45
C THR A 73 -4.81 -13.67 -3.31
N PRO A 74 -5.80 -14.58 -3.33
CA PRO A 74 -5.80 -15.74 -4.25
C PRO A 74 -5.66 -15.34 -5.72
N PHE A 75 -6.19 -14.18 -6.12
CA PHE A 75 -5.97 -13.60 -7.45
C PHE A 75 -4.47 -13.46 -7.79
N CYS A 76 -3.65 -13.11 -6.80
CA CYS A 76 -2.22 -12.95 -7.03
C CYS A 76 -1.54 -14.29 -7.32
N LYS A 77 -1.99 -15.36 -6.66
CA LYS A 77 -1.53 -16.72 -6.91
C LYS A 77 -1.91 -17.19 -8.31
N GLU A 78 -3.15 -16.98 -8.71
CA GLU A 78 -3.67 -17.42 -10.01
C GLU A 78 -3.03 -16.63 -11.18
N ASN A 79 -2.84 -15.33 -11.01
CA ASN A 79 -2.34 -14.47 -12.08
C ASN A 79 -0.81 -14.48 -12.21
N TRP A 80 -0.08 -14.63 -11.12
CA TRP A 80 1.39 -14.59 -11.14
C TRP A 80 2.07 -15.87 -10.66
N GLY A 81 1.48 -16.65 -9.75
CA GLY A 81 2.01 -17.92 -9.28
C GLY A 81 3.47 -17.83 -8.84
N SER A 82 4.34 -18.60 -9.51
CA SER A 82 5.79 -18.63 -9.28
C SER A 82 6.55 -17.44 -9.89
N GLY A 83 5.91 -16.61 -10.71
CA GLY A 83 6.52 -15.45 -11.35
C GLY A 83 7.32 -15.82 -12.60
N LYS A 84 8.43 -15.10 -12.82
CA LYS A 84 9.32 -15.27 -13.97
C LYS A 84 10.54 -16.08 -13.56
N ASP A 85 10.81 -17.22 -14.19
CA ASP A 85 11.93 -18.10 -13.83
C ASP A 85 13.31 -17.49 -14.13
N HIS A 86 13.41 -16.71 -15.21
CA HIS A 86 14.68 -16.16 -15.68
C HIS A 86 14.60 -14.66 -15.94
N PRO A 87 15.68 -13.90 -15.62
CA PRO A 87 15.74 -12.49 -15.95
C PRO A 87 15.71 -12.28 -17.46
N SER A 88 15.15 -11.15 -17.91
CA SER A 88 15.28 -10.75 -19.30
C SER A 88 16.77 -10.57 -19.69
N PRO A 89 17.21 -11.01 -20.88
CA PRO A 89 18.60 -10.85 -21.32
C PRO A 89 19.11 -9.40 -21.26
N LYS A 90 18.21 -8.43 -21.49
CA LYS A 90 18.53 -7.00 -21.39
C LYS A 90 18.80 -6.58 -19.94
N THR A 91 18.02 -7.09 -19.00
CA THR A 91 18.17 -6.82 -17.57
C THR A 91 19.47 -7.42 -17.06
N GLU A 92 19.76 -8.66 -17.45
CA GLU A 92 21.00 -9.35 -17.09
C GLU A 92 22.25 -8.63 -17.61
N ARG A 93 22.24 -8.18 -18.87
CA ARG A 93 23.35 -7.39 -19.42
C ARG A 93 23.58 -6.10 -18.62
N ARG A 94 22.51 -5.39 -18.23
CA ARG A 94 22.61 -4.16 -17.41
C ARG A 94 23.14 -4.46 -16.01
N ARG A 95 22.71 -5.57 -15.41
CA ARG A 95 23.17 -6.06 -14.10
C ARG A 95 24.67 -6.33 -14.10
N LEU A 96 25.18 -7.11 -15.06
CA LEU A 96 26.61 -7.43 -15.16
C LEU A 96 27.47 -6.17 -15.36
N LEU A 97 27.01 -5.20 -16.14
CA LEU A 97 27.69 -3.91 -16.31
C LEU A 97 27.72 -3.10 -15.01
N MET A 98 26.62 -3.10 -14.25
CA MET A 98 26.53 -2.44 -12.95
C MET A 98 27.50 -3.08 -11.95
N LEU A 99 27.50 -4.41 -11.84
CA LEU A 99 28.37 -5.17 -10.94
C LEU A 99 29.85 -5.00 -11.25
N LYS A 100 30.20 -4.83 -12.53
CA LYS A 100 31.58 -4.51 -12.94
C LYS A 100 32.08 -3.18 -12.34
N LYS A 101 31.19 -2.19 -12.20
CA LYS A 101 31.52 -0.87 -11.64
C LYS A 101 31.39 -0.86 -10.11
N TYR A 102 30.41 -1.57 -9.59
CA TYR A 102 30.06 -1.61 -8.17
C TYR A 102 29.95 -3.08 -7.73
N PRO A 103 31.08 -3.72 -7.37
CA PRO A 103 31.06 -5.11 -6.94
C PRO A 103 30.28 -5.26 -5.63
N VAL A 104 29.68 -6.44 -5.44
CA VAL A 104 28.96 -6.78 -4.20
C VAL A 104 29.99 -6.95 -3.07
N PRO A 105 29.85 -6.23 -1.95
CA PRO A 105 30.73 -6.41 -0.78
C PRO A 105 30.53 -7.77 -0.10
N ASP A 106 31.49 -8.16 0.75
CA ASP A 106 31.36 -9.37 1.55
C ASP A 106 30.17 -9.29 2.52
N GLY A 107 29.49 -10.41 2.75
CA GLY A 107 28.24 -10.50 3.53
C GLY A 107 26.97 -10.10 2.78
N TRP A 108 27.08 -9.56 1.56
CA TRP A 108 25.94 -9.31 0.69
C TRP A 108 25.81 -10.38 -0.39
N GLU A 109 24.61 -10.88 -0.55
CA GLU A 109 24.24 -11.88 -1.54
C GLU A 109 23.29 -11.28 -2.59
N GLU A 110 23.44 -11.74 -3.83
CA GLU A 110 22.57 -11.36 -4.93
C GLU A 110 21.42 -12.37 -5.05
N VAL A 111 20.18 -11.90 -4.92
CA VAL A 111 18.99 -12.73 -4.95
C VAL A 111 18.10 -12.32 -6.11
N TYR A 112 17.60 -13.29 -6.86
CA TYR A 112 16.66 -13.05 -7.95
C TYR A 112 15.22 -13.04 -7.43
N ASP A 113 14.48 -11.98 -7.75
CA ASP A 113 13.05 -11.86 -7.46
C ASP A 113 12.20 -12.27 -8.68
N PRO A 114 11.47 -13.40 -8.61
CA PRO A 114 10.61 -13.87 -9.70
C PRO A 114 9.45 -12.93 -10.01
N GLY A 115 8.91 -12.20 -9.03
CA GLY A 115 7.73 -11.36 -9.23
C GLY A 115 8.00 -10.19 -10.17
N ILE A 116 9.12 -9.50 -9.96
CA ILE A 116 9.53 -8.37 -10.82
C ILE A 116 10.41 -8.86 -11.98
N GLY A 117 11.15 -9.95 -11.79
CA GLY A 117 12.14 -10.47 -12.74
C GLY A 117 13.43 -9.65 -12.73
N ARG A 118 13.89 -9.26 -11.53
CA ARG A 118 15.09 -8.44 -11.29
C ARG A 118 15.83 -8.97 -10.07
N HIS A 119 17.10 -8.62 -9.97
CA HIS A 119 17.92 -9.01 -8.82
C HIS A 119 17.87 -7.89 -7.78
N TYR A 120 17.85 -8.28 -6.51
CA TYR A 120 18.07 -7.42 -5.37
C TYR A 120 19.24 -7.99 -4.56
N TYR A 121 19.72 -7.21 -3.60
CA TYR A 121 20.86 -7.56 -2.76
C TYR A 121 20.37 -7.67 -1.33
N TRP A 122 20.78 -8.74 -0.67
CA TRP A 122 20.41 -9.05 0.70
C TRP A 122 21.67 -9.27 1.53
N ASN A 123 21.75 -8.63 2.69
CA ASN A 123 22.80 -8.86 3.65
C ASN A 123 22.39 -10.01 4.58
N THR A 124 23.12 -11.12 4.53
CA THR A 124 22.80 -12.31 5.32
C THR A 124 23.08 -12.12 6.81
N GLN A 125 23.91 -11.14 7.18
CA GLN A 125 24.26 -10.85 8.57
C GLN A 125 23.27 -9.88 9.23
N THR A 126 22.92 -8.80 8.54
CA THR A 126 22.04 -7.73 9.10
C THR A 126 20.57 -7.87 8.70
N ASN A 127 20.26 -8.81 7.79
CA ASN A 127 18.96 -8.97 7.16
C ASN A 127 18.47 -7.73 6.40
N GLU A 128 19.36 -6.84 5.98
CA GLU A 128 19.02 -5.65 5.20
C GLU A 128 18.93 -5.96 3.70
N VAL A 129 18.09 -5.22 2.98
CA VAL A 129 17.87 -5.39 1.54
C VAL A 129 18.02 -4.09 0.77
N SER A 130 18.50 -4.19 -0.47
CA SER A 130 18.59 -3.07 -1.42
C SER A 130 18.37 -3.52 -2.86
N TRP A 131 17.81 -2.64 -3.69
CA TRP A 131 17.63 -2.87 -5.14
C TRP A 131 18.87 -2.61 -5.98
N LEU A 132 19.90 -1.99 -5.40
CA LEU A 132 21.19 -1.73 -6.04
C LEU A 132 22.29 -2.32 -5.17
N PRO A 133 23.47 -2.64 -5.75
CA PRO A 133 24.62 -3.08 -4.97
C PRO A 133 24.88 -2.07 -3.83
N PRO A 134 25.22 -2.51 -2.62
CA PRO A 134 25.47 -1.61 -1.49
C PRO A 134 26.57 -0.58 -1.76
N SER A 135 27.53 -0.95 -2.62
CA SER A 135 28.61 -0.07 -3.07
C SER A 135 28.16 1.02 -4.06
N HIS A 136 26.92 0.95 -4.56
CA HIS A 136 26.39 1.94 -5.49
C HIS A 136 25.94 3.21 -4.73
N PRO A 137 26.29 4.43 -5.20
CA PRO A 137 25.98 5.68 -4.48
C PRO A 137 24.48 5.95 -4.29
N LYS A 138 23.65 5.49 -5.24
CA LYS A 138 22.18 5.58 -5.16
C LYS A 138 21.50 4.40 -4.42
N SER A 139 22.27 3.52 -3.79
CA SER A 139 21.74 2.37 -3.07
C SER A 139 20.99 2.83 -1.82
N LYS A 140 19.76 2.34 -1.65
CA LYS A 140 18.93 2.61 -0.46
C LYS A 140 18.77 1.31 0.30
N ILE A 141 19.57 1.16 1.35
CA ILE A 141 19.53 0.01 2.23
C ILE A 141 18.33 0.18 3.17
N SER A 142 17.51 -0.86 3.27
CA SER A 142 16.30 -0.85 4.07
C SER A 142 16.06 -2.20 4.73
N VAL A 143 15.18 -2.23 5.71
CA VAL A 143 14.67 -3.47 6.30
C VAL A 143 13.70 -4.13 5.30
N PRO A 144 13.63 -5.48 5.23
CA PRO A 144 12.71 -6.18 4.34
C PRO A 144 11.26 -5.77 4.55
N ALA A 145 10.49 -5.72 3.46
CA ALA A 145 9.09 -5.33 3.49
C ALA A 145 8.25 -6.18 4.47
N GLU A 146 8.56 -7.47 4.61
CA GLU A 146 7.87 -8.37 5.53
C GLU A 146 8.05 -7.94 6.99
N LYS A 147 9.27 -7.63 7.39
CA LYS A 147 9.55 -7.14 8.75
C LYS A 147 8.94 -5.75 8.98
N LEU A 148 8.89 -4.90 7.96
CA LEU A 148 8.19 -3.60 8.06
C LEU A 148 6.67 -3.77 8.24
N ARG A 149 6.04 -4.78 7.63
CA ARG A 149 4.62 -5.09 7.82
C ARG A 149 4.31 -5.48 9.26
N VAL A 150 5.14 -6.36 9.83
CA VAL A 150 5.02 -6.79 11.24
C VAL A 150 5.09 -5.56 12.15
N LEU A 151 6.13 -4.73 12.00
CA LEU A 151 6.30 -3.54 12.82
C LEU A 151 5.11 -2.57 12.73
N ILE A 152 4.55 -2.35 11.53
CA ILE A 152 3.39 -1.48 11.36
C ILE A 152 2.16 -2.08 12.05
N LYS A 153 1.91 -3.38 11.90
CA LYS A 153 0.80 -4.06 12.56
C LYS A 153 0.92 -3.95 14.08
N ASP A 154 2.10 -4.26 14.64
CA ASP A 154 2.33 -4.19 16.08
C ASP A 154 2.10 -2.77 16.63
N THR A 155 2.57 -1.73 15.94
CA THR A 155 2.36 -0.34 16.38
C THR A 155 0.90 0.15 16.30
N PHE A 156 0.06 -0.48 15.48
CA PHE A 156 -1.33 -0.05 15.27
C PHE A 156 -2.33 -0.91 16.06
N LEU A 157 -1.88 -2.06 16.61
CA LEU A 157 -2.67 -3.01 17.38
C LEU A 157 -2.41 -2.93 18.89
N GLU A 158 -1.64 -1.96 19.38
CA GLU A 158 -1.59 -1.69 20.82
C GLU A 158 -3.02 -1.39 21.31
N PRO A 159 -3.54 -2.17 22.28
CA PRO A 159 -4.89 -1.95 22.80
C PRO A 159 -4.94 -0.53 23.37
N MET A 160 -5.86 0.30 22.88
CA MET A 160 -6.37 1.39 23.69
C MET A 160 -6.96 0.73 24.94
N ASP A 161 -6.20 0.82 26.03
CA ASP A 161 -6.58 0.32 27.35
C ASP A 161 -8.04 0.70 27.64
N GLU A 162 -8.87 -0.32 27.83
CA GLU A 162 -10.26 -0.21 28.27
C GLU A 162 -10.24 0.36 29.70
N GLY A 163 -10.18 1.69 29.80
CA GLY A 163 -10.14 2.42 31.06
C GLY A 163 -11.19 3.53 31.10
N ASP A 164 -12.24 3.27 31.88
CA ASP A 164 -13.11 4.22 32.58
C ASP A 164 -14.22 4.98 31.82
N ASP A 165 -15.46 4.53 32.13
CA ASP A 165 -16.49 5.31 32.81
C ASP A 165 -17.17 6.51 32.09
N GLN A 166 -18.41 6.31 31.62
CA GLN A 166 -19.63 6.63 32.39
C GLN A 166 -20.87 6.66 31.48
N GLU A 167 -21.87 5.87 31.86
CA GLU A 167 -23.24 5.99 31.40
C GLU A 167 -23.78 7.38 31.77
N GLN A 168 -23.96 8.27 30.80
CA GLN A 168 -24.87 9.42 30.92
C GLN A 168 -25.83 9.46 29.74
N ASP A 169 -26.98 8.83 29.99
CA ASP A 169 -28.26 9.12 29.37
C ASP A 169 -28.56 10.63 29.48
N MET A 170 -28.67 11.35 28.36
CA MET A 170 -29.32 12.65 28.31
C MET A 170 -30.01 12.87 26.96
N SER A 171 -31.34 12.90 27.06
CA SER A 171 -32.35 13.26 26.08
C SER A 171 -32.23 14.70 25.56
N GLU A 172 -32.44 14.83 24.24
CA GLU A 172 -33.36 15.78 23.56
C GLU A 172 -33.65 17.14 24.23
N SER A 173 -33.12 18.21 23.62
CA SER A 173 -33.85 19.48 23.46
C SER A 173 -33.25 20.31 22.32
N GLU A 174 -34.11 20.69 21.39
CA GLU A 174 -33.90 21.76 20.41
C GLU A 174 -33.98 23.11 21.14
N ASP A 175 -32.99 24.00 20.94
CA ASP A 175 -33.24 25.45 21.00
C ASP A 175 -32.15 26.24 20.25
N ASP A 176 -32.64 27.31 19.65
CA ASP A 176 -32.13 28.22 18.64
C ASP A 176 -31.48 29.46 19.30
N SER A 177 -30.26 29.84 18.93
CA SER A 177 -29.80 31.25 19.01
C SER A 177 -28.50 31.47 18.24
N GLU A 178 -28.58 32.34 17.23
CA GLU A 178 -27.45 32.98 16.54
C GLU A 178 -26.74 33.98 17.47
N GLU A 179 -25.41 34.03 17.45
CA GLU A 179 -24.63 35.28 17.39
C GLU A 179 -23.14 35.00 17.12
N GLU A 180 -22.57 35.84 16.27
CA GLU A 180 -21.30 35.76 15.57
C GLU A 180 -20.23 36.60 16.32
N GLU A 181 -19.01 36.09 16.55
CA GLU A 181 -17.75 36.90 16.62
C GLU A 181 -16.45 36.04 16.66
N ASN A 182 -15.70 36.08 15.55
CA ASN A 182 -14.24 35.96 15.25
C ASN A 182 -13.23 35.71 16.41
N GLU A 183 -12.10 34.96 16.36
CA GLU A 183 -11.15 34.47 15.32
C GLU A 183 -10.05 33.54 16.00
N PRO A 184 -8.94 33.09 15.36
CA PRO A 184 -8.72 31.93 14.49
C PRO A 184 -7.83 30.79 15.09
N ILE A 185 -8.10 29.50 14.82
CA ILE A 185 -7.12 28.40 15.05
C ILE A 185 -7.15 27.37 13.90
N ASN A 186 -6.13 27.49 13.03
CA ASN A 186 -5.38 26.46 12.31
C ASN A 186 -6.11 25.23 11.69
N GLU A 187 -6.61 25.36 10.47
CA GLU A 187 -7.32 24.34 9.66
C GLU A 187 -6.43 23.33 8.89
N GLU A 188 -5.23 22.98 9.36
CA GLU A 188 -4.32 22.20 8.49
C GLU A 188 -4.45 20.67 8.55
N LYS A 189 -5.36 20.05 9.34
CA LYS A 189 -5.20 18.61 9.58
C LYS A 189 -6.35 17.61 9.44
N GLU A 190 -7.64 17.94 9.51
CA GLU A 190 -8.61 16.83 9.65
C GLU A 190 -9.93 17.01 8.91
N ARG A 191 -9.91 17.04 7.56
CA ARG A 191 -11.08 16.58 6.77
C ARG A 191 -10.80 16.28 5.30
N ASN A 192 -10.03 15.24 4.96
CA ASN A 192 -10.37 14.48 3.76
C ASN A 192 -9.81 13.04 3.72
N GLU A 193 -10.20 12.26 4.72
CA GLU A 193 -10.58 10.88 4.41
C GLU A 193 -11.75 10.90 3.40
N LYS A 194 -11.46 10.55 2.15
CA LYS A 194 -12.27 9.68 1.26
C LYS A 194 -11.70 9.68 -0.19
N ARG A 195 -10.82 8.69 -0.43
CA ARG A 195 -10.44 7.93 -1.66
C ARG A 195 -11.13 8.27 -3.02
N PRO A 196 -10.55 7.96 -4.21
CA PRO A 196 -9.17 7.62 -4.60
C PRO A 196 -8.68 8.41 -5.84
N ARG A 197 -7.59 9.17 -5.72
CA ARG A 197 -7.00 9.96 -6.83
C ARG A 197 -6.27 9.11 -7.90
N LYS A 198 -6.22 7.79 -7.77
CA LYS A 198 -5.32 6.92 -8.56
C LYS A 198 -5.99 6.19 -9.74
N GLU A 199 -7.32 6.14 -9.80
CA GLU A 199 -8.05 5.51 -10.91
C GLU A 199 -8.15 6.44 -12.14
N LEU A 200 -8.29 7.75 -11.91
CA LEU A 200 -8.27 8.80 -12.95
C LEU A 200 -6.89 9.04 -13.61
N ALA A 201 -5.84 8.35 -13.17
CA ALA A 201 -4.52 8.44 -13.80
C ALA A 201 -4.40 7.50 -15.00
N ARG A 202 -5.19 6.42 -15.06
CA ARG A 202 -5.09 5.40 -16.12
C ARG A 202 -5.98 5.68 -17.32
N GLU A 203 -7.02 6.49 -17.17
CA GLU A 203 -7.84 6.95 -18.30
C GLU A 203 -7.19 8.07 -19.12
N ARG A 204 -6.25 8.84 -18.55
CA ARG A 204 -5.55 9.92 -19.26
C ARG A 204 -4.67 9.46 -20.43
N PHE A 205 -4.40 8.15 -20.55
CA PHE A 205 -3.64 7.57 -21.65
C PHE A 205 -4.50 7.16 -22.86
N ARG A 206 -5.83 7.19 -22.74
CA ARG A 206 -6.74 7.19 -23.90
C ARG A 206 -7.10 8.66 -24.12
N GLY A 207 -6.57 9.26 -25.21
CA GLY A 207 -6.60 10.70 -25.44
C GLY A 207 -7.90 11.38 -24.97
N ARG A 208 -7.75 12.41 -24.13
CA ARG A 208 -8.86 13.22 -23.60
C ARG A 208 -9.77 13.65 -24.75
N PRO A 209 -11.07 13.29 -24.75
CA PRO A 209 -11.96 13.74 -25.81
C PRO A 209 -11.97 15.27 -25.80
N LYS A 210 -11.84 15.89 -26.98
CA LYS A 210 -12.01 17.34 -27.12
C LYS A 210 -13.42 17.66 -26.63
N ILE A 211 -13.51 18.35 -25.48
CA ILE A 211 -14.77 18.91 -24.96
C ILE A 211 -15.32 19.81 -26.07
N ARG A 212 -16.49 19.46 -26.63
CA ARG A 212 -17.15 20.27 -27.66
C ARG A 212 -17.81 21.45 -26.94
N GLU A 213 -18.10 22.53 -27.67
CA GLU A 213 -18.59 23.80 -27.09
C GLU A 213 -19.89 23.67 -26.25
N ASN A 214 -20.62 22.56 -26.36
CA ASN A 214 -21.88 22.29 -25.65
C ASN A 214 -21.81 21.18 -24.58
N ASP A 215 -20.62 20.63 -24.28
CA ASP A 215 -20.45 19.57 -23.27
C ASP A 215 -20.03 20.11 -21.89
N LEU A 216 -20.16 21.43 -21.67
CA LEU A 216 -19.93 22.05 -20.36
C LEU A 216 -21.20 21.90 -19.52
N ASP A 217 -21.02 21.57 -18.24
CA ASP A 217 -22.11 21.50 -17.29
C ASP A 217 -22.87 22.85 -17.29
N PRO A 218 -24.19 22.86 -17.50
CA PRO A 218 -25.01 24.07 -17.42
C PRO A 218 -24.92 24.80 -16.08
N MET A 219 -24.34 24.21 -15.04
CA MET A 219 -24.10 24.89 -13.76
C MET A 219 -22.62 25.27 -13.53
N ASP A 220 -21.73 24.99 -14.48
CA ASP A 220 -20.33 25.40 -14.40
C ASP A 220 -20.21 26.91 -14.68
N PRO A 221 -19.56 27.71 -13.81
CA PRO A 221 -19.30 29.13 -14.04
C PRO A 221 -18.63 29.40 -15.40
N ALA A 222 -17.81 28.48 -15.91
CA ALA A 222 -17.19 28.58 -17.23
C ALA A 222 -18.19 28.47 -18.40
N ALA A 223 -19.38 27.89 -18.18
CA ALA A 223 -20.45 27.80 -19.18
C ALA A 223 -21.14 29.16 -19.43
N TYR A 224 -21.24 30.00 -18.39
CA TYR A 224 -21.88 31.32 -18.48
C TYR A 224 -20.89 32.50 -18.54
N SER A 225 -19.63 32.31 -18.17
CA SER A 225 -18.62 33.37 -18.27
C SER A 225 -18.10 33.52 -19.70
N GLU A 226 -17.79 34.76 -20.12
CA GLU A 226 -17.09 35.06 -21.38
C GLU A 226 -15.59 34.74 -21.33
N ALA A 227 -15.15 33.95 -20.35
CA ALA A 227 -13.75 33.62 -20.18
C ALA A 227 -13.22 32.87 -21.43
N PRO A 228 -12.06 33.28 -21.98
CA PRO A 228 -11.52 32.68 -23.18
C PRO A 228 -11.23 31.19 -22.94
N ARG A 229 -11.88 30.34 -23.75
CA ARG A 229 -11.81 28.88 -23.65
C ARG A 229 -10.52 28.35 -24.30
N GLY A 230 -9.43 28.33 -23.54
CA GLY A 230 -8.12 27.88 -24.00
C GLY A 230 -7.62 26.58 -23.36
N THR A 231 -6.57 25.97 -23.92
CA THR A 231 -5.89 24.82 -23.29
C THR A 231 -5.04 25.29 -22.11
N TRP A 232 -4.58 24.39 -21.25
CA TRP A 232 -3.68 24.79 -20.15
C TRP A 232 -2.41 25.53 -20.59
N SER A 233 -2.01 25.34 -21.86
CA SER A 233 -0.90 26.03 -22.50
C SER A 233 -1.27 27.36 -23.19
N SER A 234 -2.55 27.74 -23.26
CA SER A 234 -2.96 29.02 -23.83
C SER A 234 -2.65 30.13 -22.83
N GLY A 235 -1.84 31.11 -23.23
CA GLY A 235 -1.37 32.19 -22.36
C GLY A 235 -0.09 31.89 -21.58
N LEU A 236 0.47 30.68 -21.69
CA LEU A 236 1.83 30.40 -21.24
C LEU A 236 2.82 30.73 -22.36
N ASP A 237 3.80 31.58 -22.05
CA ASP A 237 4.88 31.92 -22.97
C ASP A 237 5.56 30.63 -23.46
N ARG A 238 5.49 30.36 -24.76
CA ARG A 238 6.23 29.23 -25.33
C ARG A 238 7.71 29.55 -25.19
N LYS A 239 8.52 28.55 -24.83
CA LYS A 239 9.97 28.69 -24.65
C LYS A 239 10.58 29.33 -25.92
N GLY A 240 10.98 30.60 -25.83
CA GLY A 240 11.51 31.41 -26.93
C GLY A 240 10.61 32.52 -27.50
N GLU A 241 9.32 32.55 -27.16
CA GLU A 241 8.34 33.53 -27.68
C GLU A 241 8.39 34.88 -26.94
N ALA A 242 8.58 34.88 -25.61
CA ALA A 242 8.71 36.11 -24.81
C ALA A 242 9.96 36.97 -25.14
N LYS A 243 10.91 36.43 -25.92
CA LYS A 243 12.14 37.15 -26.34
C LYS A 243 12.02 37.78 -27.72
N THR A 244 11.02 37.40 -28.50
CA THR A 244 10.59 38.21 -29.63
C THR A 244 9.72 39.31 -29.04
N GLY A 245 10.24 40.53 -28.92
CA GLY A 245 9.58 41.66 -28.26
C GLY A 245 8.32 42.19 -28.96
N ALA A 246 7.45 41.28 -29.41
CA ALA A 246 6.14 41.50 -29.96
C ALA A 246 5.14 40.85 -28.98
N ASP A 247 4.44 41.70 -28.23
CA ASP A 247 3.37 41.29 -27.34
C ASP A 247 2.17 40.83 -28.18
N THR A 248 1.88 39.55 -28.15
CA THR A 248 0.77 38.94 -28.90
C THR A 248 -0.58 39.10 -28.21
N THR A 249 -0.61 39.61 -26.98
CA THR A 249 -1.83 39.82 -26.19
C THR A 249 -2.38 41.25 -26.26
N ALA A 250 -1.59 42.20 -26.76
CA ALA A 250 -2.01 43.60 -26.90
C ALA A 250 -2.84 43.83 -28.18
N SER A 251 -4.17 43.76 -28.06
CA SER A 251 -5.09 44.28 -29.09
C SER A 251 -5.06 45.81 -29.09
N GLY A 252 -4.33 46.43 -30.02
CA GLY A 252 -4.31 47.89 -30.17
C GLY A 252 -3.34 48.39 -31.23
N PRO A 253 -3.42 49.69 -31.61
CA PRO A 253 -2.54 50.30 -32.63
C PRO A 253 -1.08 50.45 -32.17
N LEU A 254 -0.78 50.04 -30.93
CA LEU A 254 0.58 49.82 -30.42
C LEU A 254 1.21 48.52 -30.96
N TYR A 255 0.53 47.80 -31.85
CA TYR A 255 1.13 46.76 -32.69
C TYR A 255 1.93 47.40 -33.85
N GLN A 256 2.87 48.28 -33.54
CA GLN A 256 3.83 48.73 -34.54
C GLN A 256 4.90 47.66 -34.69
N MET A 257 4.83 46.96 -35.82
CA MET A 257 5.76 45.92 -36.23
C MET A 257 7.21 46.40 -36.10
N ARG A 258 7.88 46.02 -35.02
CA ARG A 258 9.33 46.04 -34.97
C ARG A 258 9.83 45.05 -36.04
N PRO A 259 10.81 45.42 -36.88
CA PRO A 259 11.35 44.51 -37.88
C PRO A 259 11.77 43.20 -37.22
N TYR A 260 11.32 42.07 -37.78
CA TYR A 260 11.71 40.76 -37.26
C TYR A 260 13.24 40.63 -37.22
N PRO A 261 13.79 39.97 -36.20
CA PRO A 261 15.22 39.69 -36.14
C PRO A 261 15.65 38.91 -37.40
N SER A 262 16.84 39.21 -37.91
CA SER A 262 17.35 38.51 -39.08
C SER A 262 17.50 37.00 -38.79
N PRO A 263 17.38 36.12 -39.79
CA PRO A 263 17.47 34.67 -39.57
C PRO A 263 18.72 34.24 -38.79
N GLY A 264 19.86 34.90 -39.01
CA GLY A 264 21.11 34.64 -38.28
C GLY A 264 21.11 35.13 -36.82
N ALA A 265 20.29 36.12 -36.45
CA ALA A 265 20.09 36.51 -35.06
C ALA A 265 19.22 35.48 -34.31
N VAL A 266 18.19 34.95 -34.96
CA VAL A 266 17.33 33.88 -34.40
C VAL A 266 18.14 32.60 -34.15
N LEU A 267 19.00 32.21 -35.09
CA LEU A 267 19.86 31.02 -34.93
C LEU A 267 20.84 31.15 -33.75
N ARG A 268 21.41 32.35 -33.54
CA ARG A 268 22.29 32.62 -32.38
C ARG A 268 21.53 32.55 -31.05
N LEU A 269 20.35 33.16 -30.97
CA LEU A 269 19.51 33.09 -29.78
C LEU A 269 19.10 31.65 -29.43
N ASN A 270 18.74 30.84 -30.43
CA ASN A 270 18.40 29.43 -30.21
C ASN A 270 19.61 28.60 -29.74
N ALA A 271 20.80 28.89 -30.25
CA ALA A 271 22.03 28.26 -29.80
C ALA A 271 22.37 28.66 -28.35
N GLU A 272 22.22 29.94 -27.98
CA GLU A 272 22.41 30.42 -26.61
C GLU A 272 21.42 29.80 -25.62
N ILE A 273 20.14 29.64 -26.00
CA ILE A 273 19.14 28.98 -25.17
C ILE A 273 19.52 27.51 -24.94
N LYS A 274 20.03 26.84 -25.98
CA LYS A 274 20.47 25.45 -25.90
C LYS A 274 21.69 25.27 -25.00
N ASN A 275 22.63 26.20 -25.03
CA ASN A 275 23.81 26.17 -24.17
C ASN A 275 23.47 26.50 -22.72
N LYS A 276 22.55 27.45 -22.47
CA LYS A 276 22.07 27.71 -21.10
C LYS A 276 21.37 26.50 -20.49
N SER A 277 20.58 25.76 -21.27
CA SER A 277 19.97 24.53 -20.77
C SER A 277 20.96 23.41 -20.46
N SER A 278 22.17 23.42 -21.04
CA SER A 278 23.22 22.46 -20.69
C SER A 278 24.03 22.90 -19.48
N ASP A 279 24.28 24.20 -19.33
CA ASP A 279 25.01 24.75 -18.17
C ASP A 279 24.16 24.62 -16.88
N ASP A 280 22.84 24.84 -16.96
CA ASP A 280 21.91 24.63 -15.84
C ASP A 280 21.82 23.14 -15.43
N GLU A 281 22.18 22.19 -16.32
CA GLU A 281 22.26 20.75 -16.02
C GLU A 281 23.62 20.35 -15.41
N GLU A 282 24.68 21.16 -15.55
CA GLU A 282 26.01 20.93 -14.97
C GLU A 282 26.19 21.57 -13.58
N GLU A 283 25.40 22.60 -13.22
CA GLU A 283 25.44 23.21 -11.87
C GLU A 283 24.63 22.43 -10.80
N GLU A 284 23.88 21.39 -11.18
CA GLU A 284 23.14 20.50 -10.26
C GLU A 284 23.87 19.18 -9.93
N GLU A 285 25.14 19.00 -10.32
CA GLU A 285 26.01 17.87 -9.90
C GLU A 285 27.11 18.24 -8.88
#